data_AF-A0AA39FJ71-F1
#
_entry.id   AF-A0AA39FJ71-F1
#
_cell.length_a   1.000
_cell.length_b   1.000
_cell.length_c   1.000
_cell.angle_alpha   90.00
_cell.angle_beta   90.00
_cell.angle_gamma   90.00
#
_symmetry.space_group_name_H-M   'P 1'
#
loop_
_entity.id
_entity.type
_entity.pdbx_description
1 polymer ?
#
loop_
_entity_poly.entity_id
_entity_poly.type
_entity_poly.pdbx_seq_one_letter_code
_entity_poly.pdbx_strand_id
1 'polypeptide(L)'
;MVEISPGCGFYLRKCKFSIIQLNYERDQDWRQLVREVLLDVYGSSLSNYSATGKKSKRPGINHQLFKGLYDWINSVSPLPISKTTYINAINKAGTNKRKYQCVKSQNKKQKVMTEKENVNEIQPRIVTTPMTRMVVCNMRTL
;
A
#
# COMPACT_ATOMS: atom_id res chain seq x y z
N MET A 1 20.53 13.64 1.20
CA MET A 1 19.88 12.73 2.16
C MET A 1 20.17 13.24 3.57
N VAL A 2 19.38 12.87 4.58
CA VAL A 2 19.57 13.20 6.00
C VAL A 2 19.52 11.89 6.77
N GLU A 3 20.48 11.66 7.66
CA GLU A 3 20.47 10.48 8.50
C GLU A 3 19.37 10.62 9.57
N ILE A 4 18.65 9.54 9.84
CA ILE A 4 17.56 9.53 10.82
C ILE A 4 18.08 9.85 12.22
N SER A 5 19.22 9.26 12.59
CA SER A 5 19.92 9.51 13.83
C SER A 5 21.41 9.18 13.63
N PRO A 6 22.34 9.89 14.29
CA PRO A 6 23.77 9.67 14.09
C PRO A 6 24.19 8.21 14.24
N GLY A 7 24.82 7.66 13.19
CA GLY A 7 25.36 6.29 13.22
C GLY A 7 24.31 5.18 13.12
N CYS A 8 23.07 5.50 12.75
CA CYS A 8 22.06 4.48 12.49
C CYS A 8 22.19 3.88 11.08
N GLY A 9 22.84 4.56 10.14
CA GLY A 9 23.06 4.10 8.77
C GLY A 9 21.80 4.10 7.89
N PHE A 10 20.73 4.78 8.33
CA PHE A 10 19.48 4.92 7.58
C PHE A 10 19.22 6.38 7.26
N TYR A 11 18.84 6.64 6.02
CA TYR A 11 18.73 7.99 5.49
C TYR A 11 17.38 8.24 4.84
N LEU A 12 16.87 9.44 5.03
CA LEU A 12 15.68 9.95 4.37
C LEU A 12 16.05 11.04 3.36
N ARG A 13 15.19 11.23 2.36
CA ARG A 13 15.31 12.42 1.48
C ARG A 13 15.08 13.68 2.31
N LYS A 14 15.83 14.75 2.02
CA LYS A 14 15.74 16.04 2.76
C LYS A 14 14.29 16.54 2.84
N CYS A 15 13.60 16.58 1.70
CA CYS A 15 12.20 17.00 1.64
C CYS A 15 11.27 16.14 2.52
N LYS A 16 11.45 14.81 2.51
CA LYS A 16 10.64 13.89 3.32
C LYS A 16 10.91 14.08 4.81
N PHE A 17 12.18 14.24 5.19
CA PHE A 17 12.59 14.51 6.56
C PHE A 17 11.94 15.80 7.08
N SER A 18 12.03 16.91 6.33
CA SER A 18 11.40 18.19 6.70
C SER A 18 9.88 18.07 6.84
N ILE A 19 9.21 17.36 5.94
CA ILE A 19 7.75 17.15 6.04
C ILE A 19 7.39 16.34 7.30
N ILE A 20 8.16 15.31 7.62
CA ILE A 20 7.93 14.50 8.83
C ILE A 20 8.11 15.37 10.08
N GLN A 21 9.17 16.19 10.11
CA GLN A 21 9.45 17.07 11.23
C GLN A 21 8.37 18.14 11.41
N LEU A 22 7.95 18.81 10.33
CA LEU A 22 6.85 19.80 10.36
C LEU A 22 5.53 19.18 10.85
N ASN A 23 5.19 17.97 10.38
CA ASN A 23 4.00 17.26 10.86
C ASN A 23 4.11 16.90 12.35
N TYR A 24 5.30 16.52 12.82
CA TYR A 24 5.53 16.27 14.22
C TYR A 24 5.41 17.55 15.06
N GLU A 25 5.97 18.66 14.62
CA GLU A 25 5.87 19.94 15.31
C GLU A 25 4.41 20.40 15.45
N ARG A 26 3.60 20.19 14.40
CA ARG A 26 2.16 20.51 14.40
C ARG A 26 1.33 19.60 15.31
N ASP A 27 1.49 18.28 15.16
CA ASP A 27 0.56 17.30 15.74
C ASP A 27 1.10 16.67 17.05
N GLN A 28 2.39 16.84 17.32
CA GLN A 28 3.13 16.22 18.44
C GLN A 28 2.98 14.68 18.51
N ASP A 29 2.59 14.05 17.40
CA ASP A 29 2.38 12.61 17.32
C ASP A 29 3.63 11.89 16.81
N TRP A 30 4.47 11.45 17.76
CA TRP A 30 5.65 10.64 17.46
C TRP A 30 5.30 9.31 16.80
N ARG A 31 4.07 8.78 16.95
CA ARG A 31 3.65 7.51 16.31
C ARG A 31 3.49 7.69 14.82
N GLN A 32 3.02 8.87 14.39
CA GLN A 32 2.98 9.26 12.99
C GLN A 32 4.39 9.35 12.41
N LEU A 33 5.34 9.96 13.12
CA LEU A 33 6.74 9.99 12.74
C LEU A 33 7.28 8.56 12.51
N VAL A 34 7.11 7.66 13.49
CA VAL A 34 7.51 6.24 13.36
C VAL A 34 6.93 5.60 12.10
N ARG A 35 5.63 5.82 11.87
CA ARG A 35 4.93 5.23 10.72
C ARG A 35 5.50 5.73 9.40
N GLU A 36 5.70 7.03 9.25
CA GLU A 36 6.21 7.64 8.01
C GLU A 36 7.62 7.13 7.69
N VAL A 37 8.50 7.08 8.70
CA VAL A 37 9.86 6.57 8.55
C VAL A 37 9.88 5.10 8.13
N LEU A 38 9.09 4.26 8.82
CA LEU A 38 9.03 2.83 8.49
C LEU A 38 8.44 2.57 7.10
N LEU A 39 7.49 3.41 6.66
CA LEU A 39 6.94 3.34 5.31
C LEU A 39 7.93 3.78 4.25
N ASP A 40 8.80 4.75 4.53
CA ASP A 40 9.82 5.19 3.59
C ASP A 40 10.92 4.11 3.43
N VAL A 41 11.37 3.52 4.54
CA VAL A 41 12.46 2.52 4.54
C VAL A 41 12.00 1.16 4.02
N TYR A 42 10.87 0.64 4.50
CA TYR A 42 10.42 -0.73 4.16
C TYR A 42 9.32 -0.77 3.11
N GLY A 43 8.60 0.35 2.89
CA GLY A 43 7.53 0.42 1.90
C GLY A 43 6.43 -0.62 2.09
N SER A 44 6.23 -1.46 1.08
CA SER A 44 5.25 -2.55 1.11
C SER A 44 5.68 -3.73 1.97
N SER A 45 7.00 -3.93 2.16
CA SER A 45 7.54 -5.06 2.90
C SER A 45 7.38 -4.94 4.41
N LEU A 46 7.03 -3.74 4.92
CA LEU A 46 6.80 -3.48 6.35
C LEU A 46 5.83 -4.45 7.00
N SER A 47 4.84 -4.95 6.25
CA SER A 47 3.86 -5.93 6.76
C SER A 47 4.51 -7.26 7.16
N ASN A 48 5.69 -7.59 6.63
CA ASN A 48 6.42 -8.83 6.91
C ASN A 48 7.30 -8.76 8.14
N TYR A 49 7.51 -7.57 8.72
CA TYR A 49 8.40 -7.37 9.87
C TYR A 49 7.60 -7.21 11.18
N SER A 50 8.34 -7.29 12.29
CA SER A 50 7.88 -6.95 13.63
C SER A 50 8.93 -6.05 14.31
N ALA A 51 8.61 -5.47 15.45
CA ALA A 51 9.55 -4.58 16.15
C ALA A 51 10.84 -5.30 16.58
N THR A 52 10.74 -6.52 17.10
CA THR A 52 11.88 -7.23 17.73
C THR A 52 12.06 -8.66 17.26
N GLY A 53 11.12 -9.23 16.49
CA GLY A 53 11.17 -10.63 16.04
C GLY A 53 10.87 -11.68 17.12
N LYS A 54 10.85 -11.33 18.41
CA LYS A 54 10.81 -12.31 19.50
C LYS A 54 9.49 -13.09 19.65
N LYS A 55 8.35 -12.44 19.41
CA LYS A 55 7.01 -13.01 19.68
C LYS A 55 6.29 -13.52 18.43
N SER A 56 6.88 -13.36 17.24
CA SER A 56 6.21 -13.69 15.99
C SER A 56 7.16 -14.43 15.06
N LYS A 57 6.62 -15.24 14.14
CA LYS A 57 7.39 -15.87 13.04
C LYS A 57 8.03 -14.86 12.07
N ARG A 58 7.93 -13.56 12.35
CA ARG A 58 8.40 -12.47 11.49
C ARG A 58 9.73 -11.96 12.00
N PRO A 59 10.68 -11.62 11.12
CA PRO A 59 11.92 -10.98 11.53
C PRO A 59 11.64 -9.64 12.23
N GLY A 60 12.57 -9.25 13.10
CA GLY A 60 12.62 -7.89 13.64
C GLY A 60 13.00 -6.89 12.55
N ILE A 61 12.63 -5.62 12.71
CA ILE A 61 13.24 -4.55 11.92
C ILE A 61 14.74 -4.46 12.24
N ASN A 62 15.49 -3.77 11.37
CA ASN A 62 16.93 -3.60 11.55
C ASN A 62 17.21 -2.97 12.91
N HIS A 63 18.19 -3.52 13.64
CA HIS A 63 18.52 -3.10 14.99
C HIS A 63 19.02 -1.65 15.07
N GLN A 64 19.84 -1.22 14.09
CA GLN A 64 20.36 0.15 14.02
C GLN A 64 19.23 1.14 13.74
N LEU A 65 18.30 0.81 12.84
CA LEU A 65 17.10 1.62 12.63
C LEU A 65 16.22 1.69 13.87
N PHE A 66 15.98 0.55 14.53
CA PHE A 66 15.16 0.49 15.75
C PHE A 66 15.72 1.45 16.81
N LYS A 67 17.04 1.39 17.05
CA LYS A 67 17.72 2.24 18.03
C LYS A 67 17.73 3.70 17.58
N GLY A 68 18.20 3.99 16.37
CA GLY A 68 18.32 5.36 15.87
C GLY A 68 16.98 6.10 15.84
N LEU A 69 15.92 5.42 15.41
CA LEU A 69 14.58 6.00 15.42
C LEU A 69 14.06 6.24 16.85
N TYR A 70 14.38 5.36 17.80
CA TYR A 70 14.04 5.58 19.21
C TYR A 70 14.79 6.77 19.81
N ASP A 71 16.08 6.90 19.50
CA ASP A 71 16.91 8.00 19.97
C ASP A 71 16.42 9.34 19.40
N TRP A 72 16.10 9.39 18.11
CA TRP A 72 15.53 10.58 17.47
C TRP A 72 14.19 10.99 18.10
N ILE A 73 13.31 10.03 18.36
CA ILE A 73 12.02 10.34 18.99
C ILE A 73 12.20 10.90 20.39
N ASN A 74 13.11 10.34 21.20
CA ASN A 74 13.38 10.87 22.53
C ASN A 74 14.11 12.22 22.51
N SER A 75 14.81 12.57 21.41
CA SER A 75 15.42 13.90 21.28
C SER A 75 14.42 14.99 20.93
N VAL A 76 13.32 14.65 20.24
CA VAL A 76 12.27 15.62 19.85
C VAL A 76 11.07 15.63 20.78
N SER A 77 10.82 14.54 21.50
CA SER A 77 9.69 14.39 22.42
C SER A 77 9.95 15.11 23.74
N PRO A 78 8.97 15.88 24.26
CA PRO A 78 9.11 16.53 25.56
C PRO A 78 9.16 15.54 26.73
N LEU A 79 8.60 14.34 26.53
CA LEU A 79 8.58 13.28 27.54
C LEU A 79 9.30 12.03 27.03
N PRO A 80 10.06 11.34 27.90
CA PRO A 80 10.73 10.09 27.54
C PRO A 80 9.69 9.01 27.25
N ILE A 81 9.88 8.32 26.14
CA ILE A 81 8.91 7.32 25.67
C ILE A 81 9.30 5.95 26.15
N SER A 82 8.35 5.24 26.77
CA SER A 82 8.59 3.85 27.14
C SER A 82 8.84 2.96 25.92
N LYS A 83 9.88 2.13 26.02
CA LYS A 83 10.29 1.17 24.99
C LYS A 83 9.15 0.20 24.62
N THR A 84 8.29 -0.16 25.56
CA THR A 84 7.13 -1.05 25.30
C THR A 84 6.11 -0.36 24.39
N THR A 85 5.81 0.91 24.65
CA THR A 85 4.91 1.72 23.82
C THR A 85 5.48 1.91 22.42
N TYR A 86 6.78 2.14 22.31
CA TYR A 86 7.48 2.24 21.03
C TYR A 86 7.39 0.93 20.22
N ILE A 87 7.68 -0.22 20.85
CA ILE A 87 7.52 -1.54 20.23
C ILE A 87 6.08 -1.76 19.72
N ASN A 88 5.09 -1.37 20.52
CA ASN A 88 3.69 -1.49 20.14
C ASN A 88 3.34 -0.60 18.93
N ALA A 89 3.89 0.62 18.85
CA ALA A 89 3.68 1.51 17.70
C ALA A 89 4.22 0.91 16.40
N ILE A 90 5.44 0.35 16.43
CA ILE A 90 6.05 -0.32 15.26
C ILE A 90 5.19 -1.51 14.81
N ASN A 91 4.80 -2.37 15.75
CA ASN A 91 3.97 -3.54 15.44
C ASN A 91 2.59 -3.15 14.90
N LYS A 92 2.01 -2.05 15.41
CA LYS A 92 0.74 -1.50 14.92
C LYS A 92 0.89 -0.96 13.50
N ALA A 93 2.00 -0.29 13.17
CA ALA A 93 2.29 0.15 11.81
C ALA A 93 2.36 -1.03 10.81
N GLY A 94 3.10 -2.09 11.15
CA GLY A 94 3.16 -3.31 10.31
C GLY A 94 1.81 -4.03 10.18
N THR A 95 1.02 -4.07 11.25
CA THR A 95 -0.33 -4.67 11.25
C THR A 95 -1.30 -3.86 10.38
N ASN A 96 -1.28 -2.54 10.48
CA ASN A 96 -2.12 -1.66 9.66
C ASN A 96 -1.78 -1.79 8.17
N LYS A 97 -0.48 -1.86 7.85
CA LYS A 97 -0.03 -2.07 6.46
C LYS A 97 -0.57 -3.38 5.87
N ARG A 98 -0.54 -4.45 6.67
CA ARG A 98 -1.09 -5.76 6.28
C ARG A 98 -2.60 -5.73 6.05
N LYS A 99 -3.35 -5.09 6.95
CA LYS A 99 -4.81 -4.93 6.80
C LYS A 99 -5.14 -4.21 5.49
N TYR A 100 -4.44 -3.10 5.20
CA TYR A 100 -4.60 -2.36 3.95
C TYR A 100 -4.29 -3.19 2.69
N GLN A 101 -3.24 -4.03 2.73
CA GLN A 101 -2.90 -4.93 1.62
C GLN A 101 -3.99 -5.98 1.37
N CYS A 102 -4.59 -6.53 2.44
CA CYS A 102 -5.68 -7.49 2.33
C CYS A 102 -6.90 -6.86 1.65
N VAL A 103 -7.33 -5.68 2.10
CA VAL A 103 -8.47 -4.94 1.53
C VAL A 103 -8.25 -4.59 0.06
N LYS A 104 -7.05 -4.08 -0.29
CA LYS A 104 -6.72 -3.77 -1.70
C LYS A 104 -6.78 -5.00 -2.60
N SER A 105 -6.37 -6.16 -2.08
CA SER A 105 -6.40 -7.43 -2.83
C SER A 105 -7.83 -7.96 -3.02
N GLN A 106 -8.70 -7.79 -2.01
CA GLN A 106 -10.12 -8.15 -2.09
C GLN A 106 -10.86 -7.27 -3.11
N ASN A 107 -10.67 -5.95 -3.07
CA ASN A 107 -11.30 -5.03 -4.00
C ASN A 107 -10.81 -5.24 -5.45
N LYS A 108 -9.53 -5.59 -5.65
CA LYS A 108 -9.01 -5.95 -6.98
C LYS A 108 -9.65 -7.24 -7.50
N LYS A 109 -9.86 -8.24 -6.65
CA LYS A 109 -10.54 -9.50 -7.05
C LYS A 109 -12.00 -9.27 -7.41
N GLN A 110 -12.72 -8.46 -6.63
CA GLN A 110 -14.11 -8.08 -6.96
C GLN A 110 -14.17 -7.38 -8.32
N LYS A 111 -13.34 -6.36 -8.57
CA LYS A 111 -13.31 -5.67 -9.86
C LYS A 111 -13.05 -6.60 -11.05
N VAL A 112 -12.13 -7.56 -10.91
CA VAL A 112 -11.84 -8.55 -11.97
C VAL A 112 -12.99 -9.54 -12.17
N MET A 113 -13.75 -9.89 -11.13
CA MET A 113 -14.95 -10.71 -11.28
C MET A 113 -16.06 -9.94 -12.02
N THR A 114 -16.32 -8.69 -11.65
CA THR A 114 -17.35 -7.85 -12.29
C THR A 114 -17.02 -7.54 -13.75
N GLU A 115 -15.74 -7.37 -14.09
CA GLU A 115 -15.30 -7.19 -15.49
C GLU A 115 -15.42 -8.47 -16.32
N LYS A 116 -15.29 -9.66 -15.71
CA LYS A 116 -15.48 -10.95 -16.41
C LYS A 116 -16.95 -11.29 -16.66
N GLU A 117 -17.86 -10.84 -15.80
CA GLU A 117 -19.31 -10.99 -16.01
C GLU A 117 -19.79 -10.11 -17.19
N ASN A 118 -19.27 -8.90 -17.32
CA ASN A 118 -19.69 -7.95 -18.36
C ASN A 118 -19.21 -8.30 -19.79
N VAL A 119 -18.22 -9.18 -19.95
CA VAL A 119 -17.76 -9.65 -21.27
C VAL A 119 -18.62 -10.82 -21.79
N ASN A 120 -19.31 -11.56 -20.92
CA ASN A 120 -20.14 -12.70 -21.30
C ASN A 120 -21.57 -12.31 -21.74
N GLU A 121 -21.95 -11.03 -21.69
CA GLU A 121 -23.29 -10.55 -22.08
C GLU A 121 -23.36 -10.00 -23.52
N ILE A 122 -22.22 -9.88 -24.22
CA ILE A 122 -22.19 -9.44 -25.62
C ILE A 122 -22.24 -10.68 -26.53
N GLN A 123 -23.38 -11.35 -26.57
CA GLN A 123 -23.68 -12.24 -27.70
C GLN A 123 -24.07 -11.39 -28.91
N PRO A 124 -23.47 -11.60 -30.10
CA PRO A 124 -23.89 -10.88 -31.29
C PRO A 124 -25.33 -11.28 -31.63
N ARG A 125 -26.25 -10.33 -31.51
CA ARG A 125 -27.63 -10.48 -31.97
C ARG A 125 -27.59 -10.66 -33.49
N ILE A 126 -27.69 -11.89 -33.97
CA ILE A 126 -27.79 -12.20 -35.39
C ILE A 126 -29.12 -11.60 -35.87
N VAL A 127 -29.06 -10.46 -36.54
CA VAL A 127 -30.21 -9.85 -37.21
C VAL A 127 -30.39 -10.59 -38.52
N THR A 128 -31.28 -11.58 -38.55
CA THR A 128 -31.70 -12.24 -39.80
C THR A 128 -32.70 -11.34 -40.52
N THR A 129 -32.25 -10.64 -41.56
CA THR A 129 -33.13 -10.00 -42.54
C THR A 129 -33.62 -11.04 -43.56
N PRO A 130 -34.92 -11.16 -43.84
CA PRO A 130 -35.41 -12.03 -44.90
C PRO A 130 -35.10 -11.41 -46.28
N MET A 131 -34.43 -12.17 -47.14
CA MET A 131 -34.17 -11.77 -48.53
C MET A 131 -35.46 -11.77 -49.35
N THR A 132 -35.78 -10.61 -49.91
CA THR A 132 -36.81 -10.44 -50.94
C THR A 132 -36.41 -11.19 -52.20
N ARG A 133 -37.27 -12.13 -52.62
CA ARG A 133 -37.11 -13.02 -53.77
C ARG A 133 -37.26 -12.19 -55.07
N MET A 134 -36.17 -11.95 -55.79
CA MET A 134 -36.23 -11.40 -57.15
C MET A 134 -36.83 -12.44 -58.11
N VAL A 135 -37.92 -12.07 -58.78
CA VAL A 135 -38.52 -12.84 -59.87
C VAL A 135 -37.74 -12.53 -61.15
N VAL A 136 -37.04 -13.52 -61.69
CA VAL A 136 -36.40 -13.44 -63.01
C VAL A 136 -37.48 -13.70 -64.06
N CYS A 137 -37.86 -12.64 -64.79
CA CYS A 137 -38.73 -12.73 -65.96
C CYS A 137 -37.89 -13.24 -67.14
N ASN A 138 -38.16 -14.47 -67.58
CA ASN A 138 -37.44 -15.09 -68.70
C ASN A 138 -38.10 -14.66 -70.01
N MET A 139 -37.36 -13.91 -70.83
CA MET A 139 -37.69 -13.62 -72.21
C MET A 139 -37.70 -14.92 -73.03
N ARG A 140 -38.78 -15.21 -73.75
CA ARG A 140 -38.77 -16.09 -74.92
C ARG A 140 -39.48 -15.41 -76.08
N THR A 141 -38.67 -15.05 -77.06
CA THR A 141 -38.98 -14.83 -78.47
C THR A 141 -39.47 -16.12 -79.13
N LEU A 142 -40.60 -16.05 -79.85
CA LEU A 142 -40.74 -16.20 -81.30
C LEU A 142 -42.20 -15.94 -81.71
#